data_AF-A0A1Q6YY20-F1
#
_entry.id   AF-A0A1Q6YY20-F1
#
_cell.length_a   1.000
_cell.length_b   1.000
_cell.length_c   1.000
_cell.angle_alpha   90.00
_cell.angle_beta   90.00
_cell.angle_gamma   90.00
#
_symmetry.space_group_name_H-M   'P 1'
#
loop_
_entity.id
_entity.type
_entity.pdbx_description
1 polymer ?
#
loop_
_entity_poly.entity_id
_entity_poly.type
_entity_poly.pdbx_seq_one_letter_code
_entity_poly.pdbx_strand_id
1 'polypeptide(L)' 'MLAMAEPDAFGEFEATSLFCPRCRRATPTRKKLLLVLPTGHKYDYVCGECGTPVGGKSDNDSRDFYRTIRPQVPTRKSS' A
#
# COMPACT_ATOMS: atom_id res chain seq x y z
N MET A 1 -27.30 -17.44 -7.67
CA MET A 1 -25.96 -17.28 -8.29
C MET A 1 -26.11 -16.17 -9.32
N LEU A 2 -25.46 -15.01 -9.30
CA LEU A 2 -24.24 -14.52 -8.67
C LEU A 2 -24.48 -13.06 -8.20
N ALA A 3 -23.99 -12.68 -7.01
CA ALA A 3 -23.89 -11.28 -6.63
C ALA A 3 -22.75 -10.65 -7.44
N MET A 4 -23.11 -9.76 -8.37
CA MET A 4 -22.16 -8.95 -9.11
C MET A 4 -21.52 -7.98 -8.12
N ALA A 5 -20.27 -8.24 -7.73
CA ALA A 5 -19.47 -7.27 -7.00
C ALA A 5 -19.20 -6.12 -7.98
N GLU A 6 -19.99 -5.06 -7.83
CA GLU A 6 -19.80 -3.80 -8.52
C GLU A 6 -18.33 -3.37 -8.33
N PRO A 7 -17.57 -3.11 -9.40
CA PRO A 7 -16.20 -2.63 -9.24
C PRO A 7 -16.32 -1.29 -8.53
N ASP A 8 -15.75 -1.20 -7.34
CA ASP A 8 -15.67 0.03 -6.55
C ASP A 8 -15.10 1.14 -7.45
N ALA A 9 -15.99 1.98 -7.98
CA ALA A 9 -15.67 2.99 -9.00
C ALA A 9 -14.89 4.18 -8.39
N PHE A 10 -14.64 4.12 -7.09
CA PHE A 10 -13.88 5.09 -6.32
C PHE A 10 -12.55 4.45 -5.95
N GLY A 11 -11.63 4.41 -6.92
CA GLY A 11 -10.24 4.04 -6.65
C GLY A 11 -9.74 4.82 -5.44
N GLU A 12 -9.10 4.12 -4.49
CA GLU A 12 -8.65 4.70 -3.23
C GLU A 12 -8.02 6.08 -3.45
N PHE A 13 -8.60 7.12 -2.83
CA PHE A 13 -8.05 8.48 -2.91
C PHE A 13 -6.71 8.50 -2.16
N GLU A 14 -5.61 8.32 -2.89
CA GLU A 14 -4.28 8.47 -2.35
C GLU A 14 -3.87 9.95 -2.36
N ALA A 15 -3.32 10.42 -1.25
CA ALA A 15 -2.76 11.76 -1.15
C ALA A 15 -1.54 11.87 -2.07
N THR A 16 -1.74 12.40 -3.27
CA THR A 16 -0.68 12.60 -4.28
C THR A 16 0.28 13.72 -3.86
N SER A 17 -0.16 14.67 -3.02
CA SER A 17 0.68 15.76 -2.51
C SER A 17 0.45 16.01 -1.02
N LEU A 18 1.55 16.14 -0.26
CA LEU A 18 1.54 16.54 1.14
C LEU A 18 2.59 17.63 1.39
N PHE A 19 2.35 18.44 2.43
CA PHE A 19 3.30 19.44 2.86
C PHE A 19 4.51 18.77 3.51
N CYS A 20 5.70 19.05 2.98
CA CYS A 20 6.94 18.58 3.59
C CYS A 20 7.53 19.66 4.51
N PRO A 21 7.79 19.37 5.81
CA PRO A 21 8.38 20.36 6.73
C PRO A 21 9.82 20.73 6.35
N ARG A 22 10.55 19.87 5.63
CA ARG A 22 11.92 20.17 5.16
C ARG A 22 11.94 21.01 3.89
N CYS A 23 11.12 20.67 2.89
CA CYS A 23 11.04 21.44 1.65
C CYS A 23 10.16 22.70 1.77
N ARG A 24 9.38 22.81 2.86
CA ARG A 24 8.43 23.89 3.17
C ARG A 24 7.45 24.18 2.02
N ARG A 25 7.11 23.16 1.24
CA ARG A 25 6.21 23.25 0.09
C ARG A 25 5.37 21.99 -0.01
N ALA A 26 4.24 22.09 -0.70
CA ALA A 26 3.48 20.92 -1.11
C ALA A 26 4.32 20.14 -2.15
N THR A 27 4.72 18.93 -1.78
CA THR A 27 5.54 18.06 -2.64
C THR A 27 4.75 16.81 -2.98
N PRO A 28 5.00 16.20 -4.16
CA PRO A 28 4.43 14.91 -4.47
C PRO A 28 4.90 13.88 -3.44
N THR A 29 3.99 13.03 -2.98
CA THR A 29 4.26 11.99 -2.01
C THR A 29 4.30 10.61 -2.65
N ARG A 30 5.24 9.78 -2.20
CA ARG A 30 5.31 8.38 -2.58
C ARG A 30 4.93 7.54 -1.37
N LYS A 31 4.00 6.61 -1.56
CA LYS A 31 3.61 5.63 -0.57
C LYS A 31 4.62 4.50 -0.57
N LYS A 32 5.18 4.18 0.59
CA LYS A 32 6.09 3.04 0.77
C LYS A 32 5.48 2.09 1.79
N LEU A 33 5.32 0.83 1.40
CA LEU A 33 4.93 -0.23 2.34
C LEU A 33 6.05 -0.40 3.36
N LEU A 34 5.74 -0.15 4.62
CA LEU A 34 6.67 -0.41 5.73
C LEU A 34 6.54 -1.84 6.21
N LEU A 35 5.31 -2.24 6.53
CA LEU A 35 5.03 -3.50 7.23
C LEU A 35 3.75 -4.14 6.69
N VAL A 36 3.80 -5.45 6.55
CA VAL A 36 2.65 -6.31 6.28
C VAL A 36 2.27 -6.97 7.59
N LEU A 37 1.06 -6.69 8.09
CA LEU A 37 0.54 -7.21 9.35
C LEU A 37 -0.67 -8.14 9.07
N PRO A 38 -0.98 -9.06 10.00
CA PRO A 38 -2.16 -9.92 9.88
C PRO A 38 -3.49 -9.16 9.83
N THR A 39 -3.51 -7.94 10.35
CA THR A 39 -4.68 -7.05 10.39
C THR A 39 -4.74 -6.10 9.20
N GLY A 40 -3.67 -5.99 8.40
CA GLY A 40 -3.56 -4.89 7.46
C GLY A 40 -2.14 -4.52 7.03
N HIS A 41 -2.03 -3.45 6.26
CA HIS A 41 -0.76 -2.91 5.78
C HIS A 41 -0.46 -1.55 6.40
N LYS A 42 0.79 -1.35 6.85
CA LYS A 42 1.25 -0.03 7.26
C LYS A 42 2.13 0.57 6.17
N TYR A 43 1.77 1.76 5.74
CA TYR A 43 2.48 2.55 4.74
C TYR A 43 2.96 3.87 5.33
N ASP A 44 4.13 4.30 4.89
CA ASP A 44 4.62 5.66 5.10
C ASP A 44 4.52 6.46 3.81
N TYR A 45 4.11 7.71 3.94
CA TYR A 45 4.22 8.71 2.89
C TYR A 45 5.54 9.44 3.05
N VAL A 46 6.38 9.34 2.02
CA VAL A 46 7.65 10.07 1.96
C VAL A 46 7.58 11.15 0.90
N CYS A 47 8.22 12.28 1.18
CA CYS A 47 8.40 13.34 0.20
C CYS A 47 9.19 12.80 -1.00
N GLY A 48 8.65 12.95 -2.21
CA GLY A 48 9.30 12.49 -3.45
C GLY A 48 10.60 13.22 -3.78
N GLU A 49 10.82 14.40 -3.19
CA GLU A 49 12.00 15.24 -3.43
C GLU A 49 13.13 14.97 -2.43
N CYS A 50 12.81 14.92 -1.13
CA CYS A 50 13.82 14.82 -0.07
C CYS A 50 13.76 13.52 0.75
N GLY A 51 12.78 12.65 0.49
CA GLY A 51 12.61 11.37 1.20
C GLY A 51 12.15 11.48 2.65
N THR A 52 11.80 12.68 3.14
CA THR A 52 11.36 12.86 4.53
C THR A 52 9.97 12.25 4.74
N PRO A 53 9.74 11.51 5.85
CA PRO A 53 8.42 11.02 6.19
C PRO A 53 7.51 12.20 6.50
N VAL A 54 6.40 12.30 5.78
CA VAL A 54 5.41 13.38 5.90
C VAL A 54 4.07 12.89 6.48
N GLY A 55 3.88 11.58 6.57
CA GLY A 55 2.70 10.97 7.17
C GLY A 55 2.73 9.45 7.03
N GLY A 56 1.68 8.79 7.52
CA GLY A 56 1.49 7.35 7.38
C GLY A 56 0.02 6.99 7.20
N LYS A 57 -0.24 5.86 6.55
CA LYS A 57 -1.57 5.26 6.39
C LYS A 57 -1.51 3.79 6.80
N SER A 58 -2.52 3.36 7.54
CA SER A 58 -2.80 1.94 7.75
C SER A 58 -3.99 1.54 6.90
N ASP A 59 -3.83 0.46 6.13
CA ASP A 59 -4.91 -0.22 5.44
C ASP A 59 -5.26 -1.52 6.19
N ASN A 60 -6.49 -2.01 6.08
CA ASN A 60 -6.92 -3.26 6.74
C ASN A 60 -6.88 -4.48 5.80
N ASP A 61 -6.39 -4.34 4.56
CA ASP A 61 -6.22 -5.49 3.68
C ASP A 61 -5.13 -6.43 4.22
N SER A 62 -5.56 -7.65 4.52
CA SER A 62 -4.69 -8.67 5.14
C SER A 62 -4.22 -9.72 4.11
N ARG A 63 -4.57 -9.58 2.82
CA ARG A 63 -4.37 -10.63 1.81
C ARG A 63 -2.89 -10.89 1.55
N ASP A 64 -2.10 -9.81 1.51
CA ASP A 64 -0.66 -9.90 1.26
C ASP A 64 0.09 -10.54 2.43
N PHE A 65 -0.41 -10.38 3.67
CA PHE A 65 0.11 -11.10 4.83
C PHE A 65 -0.02 -12.61 4.62
N TYR A 66 -1.20 -13.08 4.23
CA TYR A 66 -1.40 -14.50 3.94
C TYR A 66 -0.57 -14.99 2.74
N ARG A 67 -0.25 -14.11 1.78
CA ARG A 67 0.61 -14.45 0.64
C ARG A 67 2.08 -14.60 1.04
N THR A 68 2.57 -13.74 1.94
CA THR A 68 3.96 -13.77 2.40
C THR A 68 4.24 -14.93 3.34
N ILE A 69 3.30 -15.33 4.18
CA ILE A 69 3.48 -16.47 5.10
C ILE A 69 3.21 -17.84 4.47
N ARG A 70 2.48 -17.92 3.36
CA ARG A 70 2.18 -19.21 2.71
C ARG A 70 3.44 -19.76 2.03
N PRO A 71 3.85 -21.00 2.34
CA PRO A 71 4.89 -21.67 1.57
C PRO A 71 4.41 -21.80 0.13
N GLN A 72 5.11 -21.15 -0.80
CA GLN A 72 4.86 -21.29 -2.23
C GLN A 72 5.25 -22.73 -2.59
N VAL A 73 4.27 -23.62 -2.76
CA VAL A 73 4.55 -24.98 -3.28
C VAL A 73 5.00 -24.81 -4.72
N PRO A 74 6.25 -25.16 -5.09
CA PRO A 74 6.68 -25.06 -6.46
C PRO A 74 5.83 -26.00 -7.31
N THR A 75 5.07 -25.45 -8.24
CA THR A 75 4.30 -26.25 -9.20
C THR A 75 5.30 -26.99 -10.08
N ARG A 76 5.43 -28.29 -9.82
CA ARG A 76 6.27 -29.18 -10.62
C ARG A 76 5.65 -29.22 -12.02
N LYS A 77 6.26 -28.52 -12.98
CA LYS A 77 5.89 -28.64 -14.41
C LYS A 77 6.10 -30.09 -14.83
N SER A 78 5.02 -30.84 -14.98
CA SER A 78 5.01 -32.15 -15.63
C SER A 78 5.26 -31.93 -17.12
N SER A 79 6.45 -32.31 -17.57
CA SER A 79 6.79 -32.46 -18.98
C SER A 79 6.18 -33.73 -19.56
#